data_AF-A0A9D7VLN4-F1
#
_entry.id   AF-A0A9D7VLN4-F1
#
_cell.length_a   1.000
_cell.length_b   1.000
_cell.length_c   1.000
_cell.angle_alpha   90.00
_cell.angle_beta   90.00
_cell.angle_gamma   90.00
#
_symmetry.space_group_name_H-M   'P 1'
#
loop_
_entity.id
_entity.type
_entity.pdbx_description
1 polymer ?
#
loop_
_entity_poly.entity_id
_entity_poly.type
_entity_poly.pdbx_seq_one_letter_code
_entity_poly.pdbx_strand_id
1 'polypeptide(L)'
;MPLAAMKADRLDPDSHFASIRAFDSVRAAAAAVLAGEADVAFGWSSLRGDARSGYSRGTLRDLAELQGAGTPPLRVVWTSPQIPNAPHVARASVPVEIRDALVELLVIDAAVSPSDALRLSPHGFVPVTHEDFAPVLATFPKAEEGRAAACVRSAGGGELR
;
A
#
# COMPACT_ATOMS: atom_id res chain seq x y z
N MET A 1 3.39 7.12 4.36
CA MET A 1 2.35 7.55 3.39
C MET A 1 1.31 8.48 4.01
N PRO A 2 0.49 8.06 5.00
CA PRO A 2 -0.69 8.84 5.40
C PRO A 2 -0.35 10.22 6.00
N LEU A 3 0.71 10.31 6.81
CA LEU A 3 1.16 11.58 7.42
C LEU A 3 1.58 12.62 6.37
N ALA A 4 2.28 12.20 5.33
CA ALA A 4 2.71 13.11 4.24
C ALA A 4 1.50 13.61 3.44
N ALA A 5 0.54 12.73 3.17
CA ALA A 5 -0.72 13.11 2.51
C ALA A 5 -1.53 14.10 3.35
N MET A 6 -1.66 13.88 4.67
CA MET A 6 -2.33 14.85 5.55
C MET A 6 -1.65 16.22 5.54
N LYS A 7 -0.31 16.25 5.61
CA LYS A 7 0.44 17.51 5.50
C LYS A 7 0.19 18.22 4.16
N ALA A 8 0.12 17.48 3.06
CA ALA A 8 -0.23 18.03 1.74
C ALA A 8 -1.66 18.61 1.70
N ASP A 9 -2.59 18.00 2.43
CA ASP A 9 -3.97 18.49 2.64
C ASP A 9 -4.07 19.62 3.68
N ARG A 10 -2.94 20.16 4.15
CA ARG A 10 -2.84 21.21 5.19
C ARG A 10 -3.37 20.78 6.57
N LEU A 11 -3.46 19.48 6.80
CA LEU A 11 -3.70 18.89 8.11
C LEU A 11 -2.36 18.49 8.71
N ASP A 12 -1.66 19.42 9.34
CA ASP A 12 -0.38 19.12 9.98
C ASP A 12 -0.60 18.27 11.24
N PRO A 13 -0.17 16.99 11.26
CA PRO A 13 -0.37 16.11 12.40
C PRO A 13 0.30 16.64 13.68
N ASP A 14 1.41 17.36 13.54
CA ASP A 14 2.20 17.86 14.68
C ASP A 14 1.50 19.01 15.40
N SER A 15 0.59 19.74 14.72
CA SER A 15 -0.17 20.84 15.31
C SER A 15 -1.63 20.48 15.62
N HIS A 16 -2.21 19.51 14.92
CA HIS A 16 -3.63 19.17 15.03
C HIS A 16 -3.91 18.04 16.04
N PHE A 17 -2.92 17.22 16.38
CA PHE A 17 -3.08 16.14 17.35
C PHE A 17 -2.30 16.42 18.63
N ALA A 18 -2.95 16.17 19.78
CA ALA A 18 -2.30 16.33 21.08
C ALA A 18 -1.16 15.31 21.30
N SER A 19 -1.28 14.10 20.74
CA SER A 19 -0.22 13.11 20.72
C SER A 19 -0.40 12.13 19.56
N ILE A 20 0.71 11.58 19.06
CA ILE A 20 0.73 10.54 18.04
C ILE A 20 1.45 9.33 18.63
N ARG A 21 0.86 8.14 18.49
CA ARG A 21 1.42 6.88 18.97
C ARG A 21 1.52 5.87 17.83
N ALA A 22 2.61 5.12 17.81
CA ALA A 22 2.77 3.99 16.90
C ALA A 22 2.15 2.73 17.52
N PHE A 23 1.54 1.90 16.67
CA PHE A 23 1.03 0.58 17.02
C PHE A 23 1.60 -0.44 16.05
N ASP A 24 1.73 -1.68 16.50
CA ASP A 24 2.31 -2.77 15.70
C ASP A 24 1.47 -3.15 14.47
N SER A 25 0.16 -2.81 14.48
CA SER A 25 -0.72 -3.02 13.33
C SER A 25 -1.84 -2.00 13.28
N VAL A 26 -2.39 -1.82 12.08
CA VAL A 26 -3.63 -1.03 11.86
C VAL A 26 -4.82 -1.56 12.66
N ARG A 27 -4.86 -2.87 12.93
CA ARG A 27 -5.91 -3.50 13.73
C ARG A 27 -5.76 -3.16 15.21
N ALA A 28 -4.53 -3.16 15.72
CA ALA A 28 -4.23 -2.73 17.09
C ALA A 28 -4.54 -1.23 17.28
N ALA A 29 -4.19 -0.39 16.31
CA ALA A 29 -4.54 1.03 16.33
C ALA A 29 -6.07 1.25 16.34
N ALA A 30 -6.82 0.50 15.52
CA ALA A 30 -8.28 0.57 15.53
C ALA A 30 -8.90 0.04 16.84
N ALA A 31 -8.31 -0.99 17.44
CA ALA A 31 -8.74 -1.50 18.75
C ALA A 31 -8.54 -0.45 19.87
N ALA A 32 -7.45 0.32 19.82
CA ALA A 32 -7.21 1.42 20.76
C ALA A 32 -8.29 2.51 20.68
N VAL A 33 -8.82 2.80 19.48
CA VAL A 33 -9.96 3.72 19.32
C VAL A 33 -11.24 3.14 19.95
N LEU A 34 -11.49 1.85 19.75
CA LEU A 34 -12.64 1.17 20.35
C LEU A 34 -12.55 1.08 21.88
N ALA A 35 -11.33 1.01 22.42
CA ALA A 35 -11.06 1.05 23.86
C ALA A 35 -11.11 2.46 24.47
N GLY A 36 -11.24 3.51 23.65
CA GLY A 36 -11.21 4.91 24.10
C GLY A 36 -9.81 5.42 24.46
N GLU A 37 -8.75 4.71 24.05
CA GLU A 37 -7.36 5.12 24.29
C GLU A 37 -6.82 6.10 23.24
N ALA A 38 -7.52 6.21 22.09
CA ALA A 38 -7.21 7.13 21.00
C ALA A 38 -8.50 7.65 20.36
N ASP A 39 -8.50 8.90 19.88
CA ASP A 39 -9.68 9.49 19.23
C ASP A 39 -9.82 9.04 17.77
N VAL A 40 -8.69 8.83 17.09
CA VAL A 40 -8.62 8.42 15.68
C VAL A 40 -7.44 7.47 15.45
N ALA A 41 -7.56 6.63 14.42
CA ALA A 41 -6.49 5.73 13.99
C ALA A 41 -6.41 5.65 12.47
N PHE A 42 -5.20 5.42 11.96
CA PHE A 42 -5.02 5.06 10.56
C PHE A 42 -5.41 3.60 10.32
N GLY A 43 -6.21 3.39 9.28
CA GLY A 43 -6.49 2.09 8.70
C GLY A 43 -6.19 2.08 7.20
N TRP A 44 -6.45 0.95 6.55
CA TRP A 44 -6.48 0.87 5.09
C TRP A 44 -7.84 0.35 4.63
N SER A 45 -8.22 0.69 3.41
CA SER A 45 -9.40 0.15 2.75
C SER A 45 -9.19 0.11 1.26
N SER A 46 -9.83 -0.86 0.59
CA SER A 46 -9.96 -0.84 -0.86
C SER A 46 -10.88 0.28 -1.35
N LEU A 47 -11.71 0.86 -0.46
CA LEU A 47 -12.80 1.79 -0.76
C LEU A 47 -13.77 1.29 -1.86
N ARG A 48 -13.77 -0.03 -2.11
CA ARG A 48 -14.63 -0.70 -3.09
C ARG A 48 -15.68 -1.54 -2.37
N GLY A 49 -16.92 -1.56 -2.86
CA GLY A 49 -18.02 -2.29 -2.25
C GLY A 49 -18.82 -1.41 -1.27
N ASP A 50 -19.71 -2.03 -0.49
CA ASP A 50 -20.62 -1.31 0.40
C ASP A 50 -19.90 -0.76 1.64
N ALA A 51 -19.94 0.56 1.81
CA ALA A 51 -19.38 1.25 2.95
C ALA A 51 -20.03 0.83 4.28
N ARG A 52 -21.32 0.47 4.29
CA ARG A 52 -22.02 0.00 5.50
C ARG A 52 -21.44 -1.32 6.02
N SER A 53 -20.86 -2.13 5.14
CA SER A 53 -20.20 -3.38 5.53
C SER A 53 -18.68 -3.27 5.70
N GLY A 54 -18.16 -2.03 5.74
CA GLY A 54 -16.72 -1.77 5.89
C GLY A 54 -15.92 -1.94 4.59
N TYR A 55 -16.58 -1.85 3.44
CA TYR A 55 -16.01 -2.12 2.10
C TYR A 55 -15.61 -3.59 1.91
N SER A 56 -15.14 -3.93 0.72
CA SER A 56 -14.74 -5.29 0.35
C SER A 56 -13.48 -5.78 1.07
N ARG A 57 -12.57 -4.87 1.45
CA ARG A 57 -11.33 -5.16 2.16
C ARG A 57 -10.88 -3.97 3.00
N GLY A 58 -10.16 -4.25 4.07
CA GLY A 58 -9.51 -3.25 4.89
C GLY A 58 -9.87 -3.34 6.37
N THR A 59 -9.36 -2.40 7.14
CA THR A 59 -9.55 -2.37 8.60
C THR A 59 -11.02 -2.32 9.00
N LEU A 60 -11.86 -1.55 8.31
CA LEU A 60 -13.29 -1.52 8.59
C LEU A 60 -13.99 -2.85 8.27
N ARG A 61 -13.58 -3.52 7.17
CA ARG A 61 -14.11 -4.84 6.83
C ARG A 61 -13.77 -5.87 7.90
N ASP A 62 -12.50 -5.91 8.32
CA ASP A 62 -12.02 -6.78 9.39
C ASP A 62 -12.83 -6.58 10.68
N LEU A 63 -13.10 -5.32 11.05
CA LEU A 63 -13.88 -5.00 12.25
C LEU A 63 -15.35 -5.41 12.10
N ALA A 64 -15.96 -5.21 10.93
CA ALA A 64 -17.34 -5.61 10.66
C ALA A 64 -17.51 -7.14 10.79
N GLU A 65 -16.51 -7.90 10.32
CA GLU A 65 -16.47 -9.36 10.44
C GLU A 65 -16.27 -9.81 11.89
N LEU A 66 -15.33 -9.20 12.62
CA LEU A 66 -15.06 -9.52 14.03
C LEU A 66 -16.26 -9.26 14.95
N GLN A 67 -17.08 -8.26 14.65
CA GLN A 67 -18.29 -7.95 15.43
C GLN A 67 -19.48 -8.87 15.11
N GLY A 68 -19.41 -9.67 14.04
CA GLY A 68 -20.50 -10.56 13.60
C GLY A 68 -21.76 -9.83 13.09
N ALA A 69 -21.85 -8.51 13.25
CA ALA A 69 -23.00 -7.69 12.86
C ALA A 69 -22.92 -7.19 11.41
N GLY A 70 -21.82 -7.43 10.70
CA GLY A 70 -21.64 -7.01 9.30
C GLY A 70 -21.57 -5.51 9.10
N THR A 71 -21.51 -4.70 10.17
CA THR A 71 -21.32 -3.24 10.14
C THR A 71 -20.16 -2.88 11.07
N PRO A 72 -19.18 -2.07 10.62
CA PRO A 72 -18.07 -1.68 11.47
C PRO A 72 -18.51 -0.66 12.54
N PRO A 73 -17.95 -0.73 13.76
CA PRO A 73 -18.21 0.23 14.83
C PRO A 73 -17.50 1.58 14.62
N LEU A 74 -16.66 1.70 13.57
CA LEU A 74 -15.89 2.89 13.24
C LEU A 74 -16.28 3.42 11.86
N ARG A 75 -16.04 4.72 11.64
CA ARG A 75 -16.27 5.40 10.35
C ARG A 75 -15.00 6.08 9.85
N VAL A 76 -14.94 6.29 8.55
CA VAL A 76 -13.87 7.08 7.92
C VAL A 76 -14.15 8.58 8.14
N VAL A 77 -13.14 9.32 8.62
CA VAL A 77 -13.21 10.79 8.81
C VAL A 77 -12.34 11.57 7.84
N TRP A 78 -11.35 10.90 7.24
CA TRP A 78 -10.44 11.43 6.23
C TRP A 78 -9.88 10.28 5.40
N THR A 79 -9.53 10.53 4.15
CA THR A 79 -8.92 9.57 3.23
C THR A 79 -7.73 10.21 2.52
N SER A 80 -6.63 9.47 2.39
CA SER A 80 -5.54 9.86 1.50
C SER A 80 -5.95 9.77 0.02
N PRO A 81 -5.17 10.37 -0.89
CA PRO A 81 -5.20 9.98 -2.29
C PRO A 81 -5.01 8.48 -2.46
N GLN A 82 -5.43 7.95 -3.61
CA GLN A 82 -5.25 6.53 -3.93
C GLN A 82 -3.77 6.15 -3.89
N ILE A 83 -3.44 5.14 -3.09
CA ILE A 83 -2.09 4.58 -3.01
C ILE A 83 -2.05 3.38 -3.96
N PRO A 84 -1.18 3.38 -4.99
CA PRO A 84 -1.04 2.23 -5.88
C PRO A 84 -0.52 1.01 -5.11
N ASN A 85 -0.94 -0.18 -5.54
CA ASN A 85 -0.40 -1.43 -5.02
C ASN A 85 1.10 -1.53 -5.33
N ALA A 86 1.81 -2.40 -4.60
CA ALA A 86 3.23 -2.62 -4.82
C ALA A 86 3.50 -3.06 -6.28
N PRO A 87 4.45 -2.42 -6.98
CA PRO A 87 4.80 -2.79 -8.34
C PRO A 87 5.69 -4.02 -8.37
N HIS A 88 5.65 -4.74 -9.50
CA HIS A 88 6.74 -5.63 -9.88
C HIS A 88 7.84 -4.81 -10.56
N VAL A 89 9.07 -4.95 -10.09
CA VAL A 89 10.21 -4.17 -10.57
C VAL A 89 11.32 -5.08 -11.06
N ALA A 90 11.96 -4.68 -12.16
CA ALA A 90 13.17 -5.29 -12.70
C ALA A 90 14.33 -4.30 -12.63
N ARG A 91 15.57 -4.80 -12.56
CA ARG A 91 16.76 -3.94 -12.60
C ARG A 91 16.87 -3.24 -13.96
N ALA A 92 17.31 -1.99 -13.96
CA ALA A 92 17.54 -1.24 -15.19
C ALA A 92 18.55 -1.90 -16.15
N SER A 93 19.48 -2.72 -15.62
CA SER A 93 20.49 -3.45 -16.40
C SER A 93 19.94 -4.66 -17.16
N VAL A 94 18.71 -5.10 -16.89
CA VAL A 94 18.06 -6.18 -17.64
C VAL A 94 17.78 -5.68 -19.06
N PRO A 95 18.12 -6.41 -20.14
CA PRO A 95 17.80 -6.02 -21.52
C PRO A 95 16.34 -5.63 -21.70
N VAL A 96 16.07 -4.64 -22.55
CA VAL A 96 14.72 -4.09 -22.74
C VAL A 96 13.75 -5.15 -23.23
N GLU A 97 14.22 -6.03 -24.13
CA GLU A 97 13.45 -7.12 -24.71
C GLU A 97 12.94 -8.10 -23.63
N ILE A 98 13.76 -8.33 -22.60
CA ILE A 98 13.39 -9.19 -21.47
C ILE A 98 12.39 -8.47 -20.56
N ARG A 99 12.57 -7.17 -20.32
CA ARG A 99 11.61 -6.40 -19.50
C ARG A 99 10.25 -6.33 -20.16
N ASP A 100 10.21 -6.13 -21.47
CA ASP A 100 8.97 -6.07 -22.26
C ASP A 100 8.28 -7.44 -22.27
N ALA A 101 9.02 -8.54 -22.45
CA ALA A 101 8.48 -9.89 -22.35
C ALA A 101 7.91 -10.20 -20.95
N LEU A 102 8.52 -9.69 -19.87
CA LEU A 102 7.98 -9.83 -18.51
C LEU A 102 6.67 -9.07 -18.31
N VAL A 103 6.56 -7.86 -18.87
CA VAL A 103 5.31 -7.08 -18.85
C VAL A 103 4.23 -7.80 -19.64
N GLU A 104 4.55 -8.25 -20.86
CA GLU A 104 3.65 -9.02 -21.71
C GLU A 104 3.14 -10.27 -21.00
N LEU A 105 4.04 -11.04 -20.39
CA LEU A 105 3.69 -12.23 -19.61
C LEU A 105 2.70 -11.89 -18.48
N LEU A 106 2.98 -10.88 -17.64
CA LEU A 106 2.12 -10.55 -16.50
C LEU A 106 0.75 -9.97 -16.92
N VAL A 107 0.72 -9.17 -18.00
CA VAL A 107 -0.51 -8.52 -18.48
C VAL A 107 -1.38 -9.48 -19.28
N ILE A 108 -0.79 -10.29 -20.17
CA ILE A 108 -1.52 -11.30 -20.96
C ILE A 108 -2.03 -12.43 -20.06
N ASP A 109 -1.23 -12.92 -19.11
CA ASP A 109 -1.64 -14.03 -18.24
C ASP A 109 -2.85 -13.66 -17.36
N ALA A 110 -2.96 -12.38 -16.96
CA ALA A 110 -4.16 -11.88 -16.29
C ALA A 110 -5.45 -11.97 -17.14
N ALA A 111 -5.34 -12.01 -18.48
CA ALA A 111 -6.47 -12.07 -19.40
C ALA A 111 -6.65 -13.44 -20.08
N VAL A 112 -5.60 -14.27 -20.19
CA VAL A 112 -5.57 -15.44 -21.09
C VAL A 112 -5.30 -16.79 -20.38
N SER A 113 -4.69 -16.84 -19.19
CA SER A 113 -4.65 -18.08 -18.39
C SER A 113 -4.85 -17.81 -16.89
N PRO A 114 -6.08 -18.01 -16.37
CA PRO A 114 -6.46 -17.57 -15.03
C PRO A 114 -5.69 -18.22 -13.86
N SER A 115 -4.90 -19.28 -14.06
CA SER A 115 -4.44 -20.08 -12.92
C SER A 115 -3.33 -19.42 -12.10
N ASP A 116 -2.24 -19.00 -12.76
CA ASP A 116 -1.00 -18.69 -12.03
C ASP A 116 -0.82 -17.19 -11.78
N ALA A 117 -1.18 -16.32 -12.74
CA ALA A 117 -1.27 -14.88 -12.50
C ALA A 117 -2.31 -14.50 -11.43
N LEU A 118 -3.48 -15.17 -11.35
CA LEU A 118 -4.47 -14.86 -10.31
C LEU A 118 -3.98 -15.22 -8.90
N ARG A 119 -3.02 -16.15 -8.77
CA ARG A 119 -2.36 -16.44 -7.49
C ARG A 119 -1.43 -15.31 -7.05
N LEU A 120 -0.85 -14.57 -8.01
CA LEU A 120 -0.01 -13.41 -7.72
C LEU A 120 -0.86 -12.15 -7.47
N SER A 121 -1.90 -11.94 -8.26
CA SER A 121 -2.87 -10.85 -8.07
C SER A 121 -4.27 -11.29 -8.49
N PRO A 122 -5.25 -11.34 -7.57
CA PRO A 122 -6.62 -11.72 -7.91
C PRO A 122 -7.33 -10.71 -8.83
N HIS A 123 -6.70 -9.55 -9.10
CA HIS A 123 -7.22 -8.50 -9.98
C HIS A 123 -6.37 -8.30 -11.24
N GLY A 124 -5.40 -9.19 -11.49
CA GLY A 124 -4.47 -9.07 -12.61
C GLY A 124 -3.41 -7.98 -12.43
N PHE A 125 -2.74 -7.67 -13.54
CA PHE A 125 -1.65 -6.70 -13.63
C PHE A 125 -1.91 -5.68 -14.73
N VAL A 126 -1.43 -4.46 -14.51
CA VAL A 126 -1.45 -3.38 -15.50
C VAL A 126 -0.03 -2.80 -15.61
N PRO A 127 0.40 -2.38 -16.81
CA PRO A 127 1.66 -1.68 -16.95
C PRO A 127 1.56 -0.32 -16.22
N VAL A 128 2.64 0.04 -15.53
CA VAL A 128 2.74 1.28 -14.75
C VAL A 128 4.08 1.95 -15.01
N THR A 129 4.12 3.26 -14.82
CA THR A 129 5.27 4.13 -14.95
C THR A 129 5.72 4.66 -13.58
N HIS A 130 6.86 5.35 -13.55
CA HIS A 130 7.32 6.00 -12.32
C HIS A 130 6.33 7.06 -11.78
N GLU A 131 5.64 7.76 -12.69
CA GLU A 131 4.72 8.84 -12.35
C GLU A 131 3.47 8.35 -11.61
N ASP A 132 3.03 7.11 -11.89
CA ASP A 132 1.89 6.48 -11.20
C ASP A 132 2.13 6.32 -9.69
N PHE A 133 3.40 6.36 -9.26
CA PHE A 133 3.80 6.27 -7.85
C PHE A 133 4.03 7.64 -7.20
N ALA A 134 3.63 8.75 -7.83
CA ALA A 134 3.78 10.09 -7.27
C ALA A 134 3.32 10.24 -5.81
N PRO A 135 2.15 9.68 -5.37
CA PRO A 135 1.74 9.75 -3.96
C PRO A 135 2.71 9.06 -2.99
N VAL A 136 3.39 8.00 -3.45
CA VAL A 136 4.40 7.28 -2.67
C VAL A 136 5.71 8.07 -2.63
N LEU A 137 6.14 8.58 -3.78
CA LEU A 137 7.37 9.35 -3.92
C LEU A 137 7.35 10.64 -3.10
N ALA A 138 6.19 11.29 -2.97
CA ALA A 138 6.00 12.50 -2.17
C ALA A 138 6.35 12.35 -0.68
N THR A 139 6.54 11.12 -0.20
CA THR A 139 6.81 10.86 1.21
C THR A 139 8.28 10.65 1.54
N PHE A 140 9.07 10.40 0.51
CA PHE A 140 10.51 10.32 0.66
C PHE A 140 11.08 11.72 0.51
N PRO A 141 12.12 12.09 1.29
CA PRO A 141 12.87 13.29 0.99
C PRO A 141 13.37 13.20 -0.45
N LYS A 142 13.25 14.29 -1.21
CA LYS A 142 13.84 14.35 -2.55
C LYS A 142 15.31 13.99 -2.41
N ALA A 143 15.75 12.96 -3.12
CA ALA A 143 17.16 12.60 -3.13
C ALA A 143 17.94 13.82 -3.63
N GLU A 144 18.98 14.23 -2.91
CA GLU A 144 19.92 15.21 -3.45
C GLU A 144 20.53 14.62 -4.73
N GLU A 145 20.35 15.33 -5.84
CA GLU A 145 20.98 15.02 -7.13
C GLU A 145 22.50 14.95 -6.91
N GLY A 146 23.05 13.74 -6.88
CA GLY A 146 24.50 13.52 -6.73
C GLY A 146 24.92 12.35 -5.85
N ARG A 147 24.03 11.71 -5.08
CA ARG A 147 24.40 10.47 -4.37
C ARG A 147 24.37 9.29 -5.35
N ALA A 148 25.56 8.89 -5.80
CA ALA A 148 25.78 7.67 -6.57
C ALA A 148 24.95 6.50 -6.00
N ALA A 149 24.24 5.81 -6.88
CA ALA A 149 23.38 4.68 -6.56
C ALA A 149 24.08 3.75 -5.57
N ALA A 150 23.51 3.62 -4.36
CA ALA A 150 24.01 2.69 -3.36
C ALA A 150 23.94 1.28 -3.97
N CYS A 151 25.11 0.76 -4.35
CA CYS A 151 25.25 -0.60 -4.85
C CYS A 151 24.87 -1.54 -3.71
N VAL A 152 23.69 -2.16 -3.80
CA VAL A 152 23.35 -3.32 -2.98
C VAL A 152 24.29 -4.44 -3.42
N ARG A 153 25.33 -4.69 -2.63
CA ARG A 153 26.27 -5.79 -2.86
C ARG A 153 25.50 -7.10 -2.74
N SER A 154 25.64 -7.95 -3.76
CA SER A 154 25.12 -9.32 -3.75
C SER A 154 25.67 -10.04 -2.52
N ALA A 155 24.79 -10.57 -1.67
CA ALA A 155 25.19 -11.53 -0.66
C ALA A 155 25.69 -12.79 -1.39
N GLY A 156 26.91 -13.21 -1.08
CA GLY A 156 27.68 -14.19 -1.84
C GLY A 156 26.91 -15.47 -2.17
N GLY A 157 27.08 -15.95 -3.40
CA GLY A 157 26.64 -17.27 -3.81
C GLY A 157 27.43 -18.34 -3.06
N GLY A 158 26.70 -19.18 -2.33
CA GLY A 158 27.24 -20.46 -1.85
C GLY A 158 27.33 -21.44 -3.01
N GLU A 159 28.51 -21.96 -3.26
CA GLU A 159 28.76 -23.07 -4.18
C GLU A 159 27.96 -24.30 -3.72
N LEU A 160 27.10 -24.81 -4.61
CA LEU A 160 26.57 -26.16 -4.50
C LEU A 160 27.64 -27.11 -5.05
N ARG A 161 28.22 -27.93 -4.17
CA ARG A 161 28.94 -29.15 -4.54
C ARG A 161 27.96 -30.32 -4.64
#